data_AF-A0A7V7D1V6-F1
#
_entry.id   AF-A0A7V7D1V6-F1
#
_cell.length_a   1.000
_cell.length_b   1.000
_cell.length_c   1.000
_cell.angle_alpha   90.00
_cell.angle_beta   90.00
_cell.angle_gamma   90.00
#
_symmetry.space_group_name_H-M   'P 1'
#
loop_
_entity.id
_entity.type
_entity.pdbx_description
1 polymer ?
#
loop_
_entity_poly.entity_id
_entity_poly.type
_entity_poly.pdbx_seq_one_letter_code
_entity_poly.pdbx_strand_id
1 'polypeptide(L)'
;MDNTDPSMDGQYRSIDEIDRLGVPVPTHLGHLKAGDDPVAAYGRIREKLQATIQSRDDDKLSGHEGAVWYVTTAKMERVLFKCKPESVEAIHWKGGINKAAVMATCWNLLETEDVPDYGKLERLLLEEYSQAEIDAFREHIDACIAFVGEELSFRECVLEAYHGIGIKLNEDKASVMRMLSSRFPRALMKKVFTLISRYGNV
;
A
#
# COMPACT_ATOMS: atom_id res chain seq x y z
N MET A 1 -42.73 18.11 0.42
CA MET A 1 -42.09 19.43 0.60
C MET A 1 -40.67 19.17 1.00
N ASP A 2 -39.76 19.51 0.10
CA ASP A 2 -38.33 19.32 0.18
C ASP A 2 -37.75 19.85 1.49
N ASN A 3 -36.96 19.01 2.15
CA ASN A 3 -36.05 19.41 3.20
C ASN A 3 -34.64 19.15 2.66
N THR A 4 -34.22 19.99 1.72
CA THR A 4 -32.83 20.04 1.26
C THR A 4 -32.03 20.80 2.31
N ASP A 5 -31.26 20.05 3.09
CA ASP A 5 -30.20 20.56 3.96
C ASP A 5 -29.14 21.32 3.12
N PRO A 6 -28.94 22.63 3.29
CA PRO A 6 -28.06 23.42 2.43
C PRO A 6 -26.60 23.43 2.90
N SER A 7 -26.07 22.31 3.43
CA SER A 7 -24.71 22.27 4.00
C SER A 7 -23.70 21.37 3.28
N MET A 8 -23.85 21.19 1.96
CA MET A 8 -22.86 20.48 1.12
C MET A 8 -22.11 21.40 0.15
N ASP A 9 -21.99 22.70 0.44
CA ASP A 9 -20.94 23.51 -0.18
C ASP A 9 -19.65 23.26 0.60
N GLY A 10 -18.89 22.25 0.15
CA GLY A 10 -17.58 21.85 0.67
C GLY A 10 -16.49 22.91 0.44
N GLN A 11 -16.71 24.13 0.94
CA GLN A 11 -15.80 25.24 0.79
C GLN A 11 -14.63 25.06 1.76
N TYR A 12 -13.50 24.61 1.22
CA TYR A 12 -12.27 24.49 1.98
C TYR A 12 -11.79 25.87 2.48
N ARG A 13 -11.51 25.97 3.78
CA ARG A 13 -10.86 27.15 4.37
C ARG A 13 -9.46 27.35 3.79
N SER A 14 -8.98 28.58 3.75
CA SER A 14 -7.59 28.87 3.40
C SER A 14 -6.64 28.42 4.51
N ILE A 15 -5.37 28.18 4.19
CA ILE A 15 -4.36 27.85 5.20
C ILE A 15 -4.25 28.96 6.25
N ASP A 16 -4.30 30.23 5.84
CA ASP A 16 -4.23 31.38 6.75
C ASP A 16 -5.43 31.43 7.70
N GLU A 17 -6.61 31.03 7.25
CA GLU A 17 -7.81 30.92 8.11
C GLU A 17 -7.66 29.80 9.14
N ILE A 18 -7.08 28.66 8.75
CA ILE A 18 -6.86 27.52 9.63
C ILE A 18 -5.79 27.84 10.68
N ASP A 19 -4.71 28.51 10.28
CA ASP A 19 -3.62 28.93 11.17
C ASP A 19 -4.10 29.90 12.25
N ARG A 20 -4.93 30.89 11.87
CA ARG A 20 -5.56 31.83 12.83
C ARG A 20 -6.46 31.17 13.86
N LEU A 21 -6.95 29.96 13.58
CA LEU A 21 -7.75 29.17 14.52
C LEU A 21 -6.89 28.31 15.45
N GLY A 22 -5.55 28.45 15.39
CA GLY A 22 -4.60 27.71 16.21
C GLY A 22 -4.48 26.24 15.82
N VAL A 23 -4.96 25.87 14.63
CA VAL A 23 -4.81 24.52 14.10
C VAL A 23 -3.47 24.43 13.38
N PRO A 24 -2.64 23.40 13.66
CA PRO A 24 -1.36 23.23 12.96
C PRO A 24 -1.55 23.17 11.45
N VAL A 25 -0.87 24.05 10.73
CA VAL A 25 -0.87 24.10 9.26
C VAL A 25 0.49 23.70 8.68
N PRO A 26 0.52 23.11 7.47
CA PRO A 26 1.78 22.88 6.77
C PRO A 26 2.46 24.21 6.43
N THR A 27 3.80 24.18 6.37
CA THR A 27 4.61 25.35 6.00
C THR A 27 4.19 25.90 4.64
N HIS A 28 3.84 27.19 4.61
CA HIS A 28 3.50 27.87 3.37
C HIS A 28 4.78 28.33 2.64
N LEU A 29 5.04 27.75 1.46
CA LEU A 29 6.26 28.01 0.69
C LEU A 29 6.14 29.20 -0.29
N GLY A 30 4.91 29.63 -0.59
CA GLY A 30 4.66 30.77 -1.47
C GLY A 30 3.22 30.80 -1.99
N HIS A 31 2.84 31.97 -2.50
CA HIS A 31 1.56 32.21 -3.19
C HIS A 31 1.84 32.83 -4.56
N LEU A 32 0.88 32.71 -5.49
CA LEU A 32 0.92 33.36 -6.79
C LEU A 32 -0.20 34.39 -6.91
N LYS A 33 0.09 35.46 -7.64
CA LYS A 33 -0.86 36.50 -8.04
C LYS A 33 -1.13 36.42 -9.53
N ALA A 34 -2.20 37.08 -9.97
CA ALA A 34 -2.51 37.22 -11.37
C ALA A 34 -1.36 37.94 -12.10
N GLY A 35 -0.87 37.33 -13.19
CA GLY A 35 0.28 37.83 -13.96
C GLY A 35 1.63 37.22 -13.57
N ASP A 36 1.72 36.47 -12.48
CA ASP A 36 2.93 35.70 -12.17
C ASP A 36 3.09 34.52 -13.13
N ASP A 37 4.34 34.13 -13.40
CA ASP A 37 4.65 32.90 -14.15
C ASP A 37 4.58 31.69 -13.19
N PRO A 38 3.54 30.84 -13.30
CA PRO A 38 3.38 29.69 -12.41
C PRO A 38 4.45 28.62 -12.63
N VAL A 39 4.98 28.48 -13.85
CA VAL A 39 6.00 27.48 -14.18
C VAL A 39 7.33 27.89 -13.55
N ALA A 40 7.72 29.14 -13.69
CA ALA A 40 8.94 29.64 -13.06
C ALA A 40 8.87 29.57 -11.53
N ALA A 41 7.70 29.86 -10.94
CA ALA A 41 7.51 29.71 -9.50
C ALA A 41 7.56 28.26 -9.03
N TYR A 42 7.00 27.33 -9.81
CA TYR A 42 7.09 25.89 -9.56
C TYR A 42 8.55 25.43 -9.58
N GLY A 43 9.33 25.85 -10.59
CA GLY A 43 10.77 25.57 -10.68
C GLY A 43 11.55 26.05 -9.45
N ARG A 44 11.34 27.30 -9.03
CA ARG A 44 12.01 27.85 -7.83
C ARG A 44 11.67 27.10 -6.55
N ILE A 45 10.41 26.70 -6.36
CA ILE A 45 10.01 25.92 -5.18
C ILE A 45 10.64 24.53 -5.24
N ARG A 46 10.65 23.89 -6.41
CA ARG A 46 11.28 22.59 -6.62
C ARG A 46 12.78 22.63 -6.32
N GLU A 47 13.51 23.65 -6.79
CA GLU A 47 14.93 23.87 -6.50
C GLU A 47 15.19 24.07 -5.01
N LYS A 48 14.38 24.89 -4.33
CA LYS A 48 14.47 25.08 -2.88
C LYS A 48 14.31 23.77 -2.12
N LEU A 49 13.33 22.96 -2.50
CA LEU A 49 13.08 21.66 -1.86
C LEU A 49 14.24 20.69 -2.14
N GLN A 50 14.75 20.67 -3.38
CA GLN A 50 15.92 19.87 -3.76
C GLN A 50 17.15 20.21 -2.91
N ALA A 51 17.38 21.49 -2.61
CA ALA A 51 18.48 21.93 -1.75
C ALA A 51 18.34 21.45 -0.29
N THR A 52 17.16 21.01 0.15
CA THR A 52 16.96 20.38 1.47
C THR A 52 17.24 18.89 1.49
N ILE A 53 17.39 18.26 0.31
CA ILE A 53 17.62 16.83 0.21
C ILE A 53 19.09 16.52 0.48
N GLN A 54 19.31 15.58 1.39
CA GLN A 54 20.61 15.02 1.70
C GLN A 54 20.55 13.52 1.45
N SER A 55 21.48 13.02 0.63
CA SER A 55 21.72 11.58 0.50
C SER A 55 22.29 11.03 1.81
N ARG A 56 21.79 9.87 2.20
CA ARG A 56 22.31 9.06 3.30
C ARG A 56 22.85 7.75 2.75
N ASP A 57 23.51 6.98 3.62
CA ASP A 57 23.88 5.60 3.33
C ASP A 57 22.64 4.78 2.90
N ASP A 58 22.85 3.77 2.05
CA ASP A 58 21.82 2.88 1.49
C ASP A 58 20.79 3.52 0.55
N ASP A 59 21.18 4.46 -0.34
CA ASP A 59 20.27 5.11 -1.31
C ASP A 59 19.08 5.87 -0.67
N LYS A 60 19.12 6.11 0.65
CA LYS A 60 18.06 6.83 1.37
C LYS A 60 18.26 8.33 1.26
N LEU A 61 17.15 9.06 1.20
CA LEU A 61 17.13 10.52 1.23
C LEU A 61 16.54 11.01 2.55
N SER A 62 17.09 12.11 3.08
CA SER A 62 16.46 12.90 4.14
C SER A 62 16.25 14.34 3.69
N GLY A 63 15.14 14.95 4.13
CA GLY A 63 14.72 16.29 3.70
C GLY A 63 13.22 16.35 3.47
N HIS A 64 12.74 17.36 2.73
CA HIS A 64 11.32 17.48 2.39
C HIS A 64 10.99 16.67 1.14
N GLU A 65 10.02 15.75 1.23
CA GLU A 65 9.58 14.94 0.08
C GLU A 65 9.06 15.80 -1.07
N GLY A 66 8.40 16.92 -0.76
CA GLY A 66 7.86 17.83 -1.75
C GLY A 66 6.90 18.85 -1.15
N ALA A 67 6.15 19.51 -2.03
CA ALA A 67 5.08 20.42 -1.69
C ALA A 67 3.81 20.12 -2.50
N VAL A 68 2.67 20.63 -2.04
CA VAL A 68 1.39 20.56 -2.75
C VAL A 68 0.96 21.98 -3.11
N TRP A 69 0.65 22.17 -4.39
CA TRP A 69 0.14 23.41 -4.94
C TRP A 69 -1.39 23.32 -5.04
N TYR A 70 -2.05 24.27 -4.39
CA TYR A 70 -3.50 24.44 -4.47
C TYR A 70 -3.81 25.52 -5.50
N VAL A 71 -4.34 25.13 -6.65
CA VAL A 71 -4.68 26.06 -7.73
C VAL A 71 -6.20 26.18 -7.80
N THR A 72 -6.71 27.41 -7.69
CA THR A 72 -8.13 27.67 -7.92
C THR A 72 -8.34 28.04 -9.38
N THR A 73 -9.17 27.27 -10.10
CA THR A 73 -9.47 27.51 -11.51
C THR A 73 -10.41 28.69 -11.67
N ALA A 74 -10.59 29.17 -12.91
CA ALA A 74 -11.57 30.21 -13.22
C ALA A 74 -13.02 29.82 -12.89
N LYS A 75 -13.30 28.51 -12.76
CA LYS A 75 -14.60 27.97 -12.34
C LYS A 75 -14.72 27.80 -10.81
N MET A 76 -13.76 28.33 -10.05
CA MET A 76 -13.67 28.20 -8.59
C MET A 76 -13.44 26.75 -8.10
N GLU A 77 -12.96 25.87 -8.97
CA GLU A 77 -12.57 24.50 -8.60
C GLU A 77 -11.13 24.49 -8.04
N ARG A 78 -10.83 23.63 -7.07
CA ARG A 78 -9.44 23.45 -6.59
C ARG A 78 -8.79 22.24 -7.25
N VAL A 79 -7.68 22.47 -7.94
CA VAL A 79 -6.81 21.43 -8.51
C VAL A 79 -5.51 21.37 -7.71
N LEU A 80 -5.05 20.15 -7.44
CA LEU A 80 -3.84 19.89 -6.67
C LEU A 80 -2.72 19.44 -7.61
N PHE A 81 -1.59 20.12 -7.54
CA PHE A 81 -0.35 19.69 -8.20
C PHE A 81 0.70 19.33 -7.16
N LYS A 82 1.34 18.18 -7.32
CA LYS A 82 2.48 17.79 -6.48
C LYS A 82 3.75 18.41 -7.06
N CYS A 83 4.58 19.00 -6.22
CA CYS A 83 5.88 19.56 -6.56
C CYS A 83 6.96 18.78 -5.80
N LYS A 84 7.61 17.81 -6.47
CA LYS A 84 8.64 16.97 -5.85
C LYS A 84 10.03 17.31 -6.42
N PRO A 85 11.09 17.30 -5.58
CA PRO A 85 12.47 17.35 -6.05
C PRO A 85 12.80 16.20 -6.99
N GLU A 86 13.69 16.42 -7.97
CA GLU A 86 14.08 15.40 -8.94
C GLU A 86 14.67 14.17 -8.28
N SER A 87 15.49 14.31 -7.24
CA SER A 87 16.07 13.18 -6.52
C SER A 87 15.00 12.30 -5.84
N VAL A 88 13.92 12.91 -5.34
CA VAL A 88 12.81 12.19 -4.72
C VAL A 88 11.96 11.48 -5.78
N GLU A 89 11.75 12.11 -6.93
CA GLU A 89 11.05 11.45 -8.03
C GLU A 89 11.89 10.32 -8.64
N ALA A 90 13.21 10.46 -8.74
CA ALA A 90 14.12 9.43 -9.21
C ALA A 90 14.07 8.15 -8.36
N ILE A 91 13.81 8.24 -7.06
CA ILE A 91 13.56 7.05 -6.22
C ILE A 91 12.21 6.41 -6.54
N HIS A 92 11.17 7.21 -6.77
CA HIS A 92 9.88 6.67 -7.18
C HIS A 92 9.90 6.07 -8.59
N TRP A 93 10.80 6.55 -9.45
CA TRP A 93 10.98 6.07 -10.82
C TRP A 93 12.07 5.01 -10.98
N LYS A 94 12.93 4.79 -9.99
CA LYS A 94 13.77 3.58 -9.92
C LYS A 94 12.79 2.41 -9.91
N GLY A 95 12.60 1.83 -11.09
CA GLY A 95 11.74 0.66 -11.30
C GLY A 95 12.04 -0.37 -10.23
N GLY A 96 11.00 -0.87 -9.61
CA GLY A 96 11.09 -1.89 -8.60
C GLY A 96 10.14 -3.01 -8.95
N ILE A 97 10.52 -4.22 -8.55
CA ILE A 97 9.62 -5.35 -8.67
C ILE A 97 8.45 -5.12 -7.71
N ASN A 98 7.22 -5.11 -8.25
CA ASN A 98 6.04 -4.88 -7.45
C ASN A 98 5.78 -6.08 -6.52
N LYS A 99 5.83 -5.85 -5.20
CA LYS A 99 5.53 -6.86 -4.18
C LYS A 99 4.26 -7.66 -4.46
N ALA A 100 3.19 -6.95 -4.82
CA ALA A 100 1.89 -7.57 -5.06
C ALA A 100 1.93 -8.48 -6.29
N ALA A 101 2.69 -8.11 -7.32
CA ALA A 101 2.91 -8.96 -8.49
C ALA A 101 3.67 -10.22 -8.09
N VAL A 102 4.78 -10.10 -7.35
CA VAL A 102 5.55 -11.26 -6.87
C VAL A 102 4.69 -12.20 -6.03
N MET A 103 3.92 -11.66 -5.08
CA MET A 103 3.01 -12.47 -4.27
C MET A 103 1.95 -13.18 -5.12
N ALA A 104 1.39 -12.51 -6.12
CA ALA A 104 0.43 -13.12 -7.04
C ALA A 104 1.08 -14.25 -7.84
N THR A 105 2.30 -14.05 -8.35
CA THR A 105 3.05 -15.09 -9.06
C THR A 105 3.37 -16.28 -8.16
N CYS A 106 3.70 -16.06 -6.87
CA CYS A 106 3.84 -17.15 -5.90
C CYS A 106 2.56 -17.96 -5.74
N TRP A 107 1.39 -17.31 -5.65
CA TRP A 107 0.10 -18.02 -5.55
C TRP A 107 -0.26 -18.77 -6.83
N ASN A 108 0.04 -18.20 -8.00
CA ASN A 108 -0.17 -18.87 -9.28
C ASN A 108 0.74 -20.09 -9.43
N LEU A 109 1.99 -20.02 -8.95
CA LEU A 109 2.91 -21.14 -8.95
C LEU A 109 2.34 -22.33 -8.16
N LEU A 110 1.63 -22.05 -7.06
CA LEU A 110 0.96 -23.06 -6.24
C LEU A 110 -0.24 -23.76 -6.92
N GLU A 111 -0.66 -23.33 -8.11
CA GLU A 111 -1.65 -24.06 -8.90
C GLU A 111 -1.05 -25.31 -9.55
N THR A 112 0.27 -25.32 -9.78
CA THR A 112 1.00 -26.42 -10.44
C THR A 112 2.05 -27.07 -9.55
N GLU A 113 2.42 -26.42 -8.44
CA GLU A 113 3.50 -26.83 -7.56
C GLU A 113 3.02 -26.88 -6.11
N ASP A 114 3.56 -27.78 -5.30
CA ASP A 114 3.16 -27.90 -3.89
C ASP A 114 3.78 -26.79 -3.01
N VAL A 115 4.90 -26.21 -3.44
CA VAL A 115 5.64 -25.19 -2.68
C VAL A 115 6.14 -24.07 -3.59
N PRO A 116 6.20 -22.81 -3.10
CA PRO A 116 6.79 -21.73 -3.86
C PRO A 116 8.32 -21.87 -3.84
N ASP A 117 8.91 -22.20 -4.99
CA ASP A 117 10.37 -22.32 -5.18
C ASP A 117 10.91 -21.11 -5.95
N TYR A 118 12.06 -20.58 -5.51
CA TYR A 118 12.69 -19.43 -6.15
C TYR A 118 13.03 -19.70 -7.62
N GLY A 119 13.62 -20.85 -7.94
CA GLY A 119 14.08 -21.13 -9.30
C GLY A 119 12.94 -21.20 -10.32
N LYS A 120 11.75 -21.66 -9.89
CA LYS A 120 10.54 -21.64 -10.72
C LYS A 120 9.90 -20.26 -10.77
N LEU A 121 9.85 -19.56 -9.64
CA LEU A 121 9.32 -18.20 -9.57
C LEU A 121 10.14 -17.22 -10.43
N GLU A 122 11.46 -17.31 -10.39
CA GLU A 122 12.39 -16.50 -11.19
C GLU A 122 12.08 -16.61 -12.68
N ARG A 123 11.80 -17.82 -13.19
CA ARG A 123 11.44 -18.02 -14.60
C ARG A 123 10.17 -17.28 -15.00
N LEU A 124 9.18 -17.23 -14.11
CA LEU A 124 7.93 -16.50 -14.34
C LEU A 124 8.16 -14.98 -14.23
N LEU A 125 8.97 -14.53 -13.28
CA LEU A 125 9.30 -13.12 -13.14
C LEU A 125 10.11 -12.59 -14.33
N LEU A 126 10.96 -13.42 -14.94
CA LEU A 126 11.73 -13.06 -16.13
C LEU A 126 10.86 -12.75 -17.37
N GLU A 127 9.57 -13.07 -17.35
CA GLU A 127 8.62 -12.67 -18.40
C GLU A 127 8.32 -11.17 -18.36
N GLU A 128 8.42 -10.54 -17.18
CA GLU A 128 8.06 -9.13 -16.95
C GLU A 128 9.23 -8.25 -16.49
N TYR A 129 10.26 -8.86 -15.90
CA TYR A 129 11.38 -8.16 -15.27
C TYR A 129 12.72 -8.66 -15.83
N SER A 130 13.73 -7.78 -15.84
CA SER A 130 15.09 -8.17 -16.17
C SER A 130 15.76 -8.94 -15.03
N GLN A 131 16.76 -9.77 -15.35
CA GLN A 131 17.55 -10.46 -14.33
C GLN A 131 18.20 -9.48 -13.34
N ALA A 132 18.68 -8.33 -13.82
CA ALA A 132 19.29 -7.31 -12.96
C ALA A 132 18.30 -6.74 -11.92
N GLU A 133 17.02 -6.61 -12.27
CA GLU A 133 15.98 -6.22 -11.33
C GLU A 133 15.69 -7.36 -10.34
N ILE A 134 15.60 -8.60 -10.80
CA ILE A 134 15.37 -9.77 -9.94
C ILE A 134 16.48 -9.90 -8.91
N ASP A 135 17.74 -9.78 -9.34
CA ASP A 135 18.91 -9.84 -8.47
C ASP A 135 18.91 -8.69 -7.46
N ALA A 136 18.60 -7.46 -7.91
CA ALA A 136 18.54 -6.29 -7.05
C ALA A 136 17.44 -6.37 -5.97
N PHE A 137 16.35 -7.10 -6.25
CA PHE A 137 15.21 -7.26 -5.36
C PHE A 137 15.11 -8.66 -4.74
N ARG A 138 16.21 -9.43 -4.73
CA ARG A 138 16.23 -10.83 -4.28
C ARG A 138 15.65 -11.04 -2.89
N GLU A 139 16.07 -10.23 -1.91
CA GLU A 139 15.57 -10.33 -0.53
C GLU A 139 14.05 -10.11 -0.44
N HIS A 140 13.53 -9.23 -1.30
CA HIS A 140 12.11 -8.95 -1.37
C HIS A 140 11.32 -10.13 -1.93
N ILE A 141 11.87 -10.80 -2.95
CA ILE A 141 11.30 -12.01 -3.53
C ILE A 141 11.31 -13.14 -2.51
N ASP A 142 12.43 -13.37 -1.83
CA ASP A 142 12.55 -14.40 -0.79
C ASP A 142 11.56 -14.16 0.35
N ALA A 143 11.37 -12.89 0.78
CA ALA A 143 10.37 -12.55 1.78
C ALA A 143 8.93 -12.85 1.33
N CYS A 144 8.63 -12.68 0.03
CA CYS A 144 7.32 -13.04 -0.53
C CYS A 144 7.13 -14.56 -0.57
N ILE A 145 8.16 -15.31 -0.96
CA ILE A 145 8.15 -16.78 -0.93
C ILE A 145 7.90 -17.29 0.50
N ALA A 146 8.66 -16.78 1.47
CA ALA A 146 8.52 -17.16 2.88
C ALA A 146 7.11 -16.86 3.41
N PHE A 147 6.59 -15.66 3.13
CA PHE A 147 5.23 -15.28 3.53
C PHE A 147 4.17 -16.21 2.93
N VAL A 148 4.24 -16.51 1.63
CA VAL A 148 3.27 -17.40 0.98
C VAL A 148 3.39 -18.84 1.50
N GLY A 149 4.62 -19.31 1.75
CA GLY A 149 4.87 -20.61 2.38
C GLY A 149 4.25 -20.71 3.78
N GLU A 150 4.45 -19.70 4.63
CA GLU A 150 3.84 -19.63 5.96
C GLU A 150 2.30 -19.62 5.91
N GLU A 151 1.71 -18.86 4.97
CA GLU A 151 0.27 -18.84 4.75
C GLU A 151 -0.28 -20.20 4.29
N LEU A 152 0.44 -20.90 3.41
CA LEU A 152 0.08 -22.24 2.94
C LEU A 152 0.14 -23.25 4.08
N SER A 153 1.24 -23.32 4.83
CA SER A 153 1.38 -24.22 5.98
C SER A 153 0.34 -23.93 7.06
N PHE A 154 0.03 -22.65 7.31
CA PHE A 154 -1.03 -22.28 8.25
C PHE A 154 -2.40 -22.77 7.76
N ARG A 155 -2.71 -22.62 6.47
CA ARG A 155 -3.95 -23.13 5.87
C ARG A 155 -4.06 -24.64 6.04
N GLU A 156 -3.01 -25.39 5.73
CA GLU A 156 -2.99 -26.86 5.87
C GLU A 156 -3.24 -27.28 7.31
N CYS A 157 -2.53 -26.66 8.27
CA CYS A 157 -2.73 -26.92 9.70
C CYS A 157 -4.17 -26.67 10.15
N VAL A 158 -4.82 -25.61 9.65
CA VAL A 158 -6.22 -25.30 9.94
C VAL A 158 -7.16 -26.35 9.36
N LEU A 159 -6.95 -26.74 8.10
CA LEU A 159 -7.81 -27.71 7.43
C LEU A 159 -7.66 -29.11 8.04
N GLU A 160 -6.44 -29.53 8.38
CA GLU A 160 -6.19 -30.78 9.08
C GLU A 160 -6.88 -30.79 10.45
N ALA A 161 -6.74 -29.72 11.24
CA ALA A 161 -7.42 -29.59 12.53
C ALA A 161 -8.94 -29.63 12.40
N TYR A 162 -9.49 -29.01 11.35
CA TYR A 162 -10.92 -29.02 11.07
C TYR A 162 -11.42 -30.39 10.62
N HIS A 163 -10.71 -31.07 9.71
CA HIS A 163 -11.08 -32.42 9.28
C HIS A 163 -11.03 -33.42 10.44
N GLY A 164 -10.07 -33.28 11.36
CA GLY A 164 -9.98 -34.11 12.56
C GLY A 164 -11.14 -33.96 13.54
N ILE A 165 -11.95 -32.89 13.44
CA ILE A 165 -13.15 -32.70 14.27
C ILE A 165 -14.29 -33.61 13.82
N GLY A 166 -14.42 -33.88 12.51
CA GLY A 166 -15.48 -34.74 11.96
C GLY A 166 -16.90 -34.16 12.02
N ILE A 167 -17.07 -32.87 12.34
CA ILE A 167 -18.35 -32.16 12.36
C ILE A 167 -18.30 -31.06 11.32
N LYS A 168 -19.33 -30.95 10.46
CA LYS A 168 -19.36 -29.88 9.46
C LYS A 168 -19.65 -28.53 10.10
N LEU A 169 -19.02 -27.48 9.57
CA LEU A 169 -19.20 -26.12 10.08
C LEU A 169 -20.65 -25.63 9.98
N ASN A 170 -21.45 -26.10 9.01
CA ASN A 170 -22.87 -25.78 8.87
C ASN A 170 -23.79 -26.55 9.82
N GLU A 171 -23.35 -27.71 10.34
CA GLU A 171 -24.09 -28.52 11.30
C GLU A 171 -24.00 -27.94 12.71
N ASP A 172 -22.77 -27.68 13.19
CA ASP A 172 -22.54 -27.09 14.51
C ASP A 172 -21.30 -26.19 14.53
N LYS A 173 -21.51 -24.96 14.03
CA LYS A 173 -20.49 -23.91 14.07
C LYS A 173 -19.95 -23.66 15.47
N ALA A 174 -20.80 -23.68 16.51
CA ALA A 174 -20.39 -23.28 17.85
C ALA A 174 -19.40 -24.29 18.44
N SER A 175 -19.68 -25.59 18.29
CA SER A 175 -18.80 -26.66 18.76
C SER A 175 -17.50 -26.71 17.95
N VAL A 176 -17.56 -26.61 16.62
CA VAL A 176 -16.36 -26.56 15.76
C VAL A 176 -15.43 -25.41 16.16
N MET A 177 -15.98 -24.20 16.30
CA MET A 177 -15.16 -23.02 16.65
C MET A 177 -14.63 -23.09 18.09
N ARG A 178 -15.38 -23.69 19.03
CA ARG A 178 -14.92 -23.92 20.39
C ARG A 178 -13.74 -24.89 20.42
N MET A 179 -13.80 -25.99 19.67
CA MET A 179 -12.69 -26.95 19.58
C MET A 179 -11.46 -26.36 18.90
N LEU A 180 -11.62 -25.58 17.83
CA LEU A 180 -10.47 -24.94 17.18
C LEU A 180 -9.82 -23.86 18.05
N SER A 181 -10.58 -23.21 18.93
CA SER A 181 -10.05 -22.19 19.84
C SER A 181 -9.08 -22.74 20.91
N SER A 182 -9.04 -24.06 21.13
CA SER A 182 -8.02 -24.66 22.00
C SER A 182 -6.69 -24.89 21.28
N ARG A 183 -6.69 -24.93 19.94
CA ARG A 183 -5.51 -25.19 19.11
C ARG A 183 -4.93 -23.94 18.45
N PHE A 184 -5.77 -22.93 18.21
CA PHE A 184 -5.35 -21.67 17.58
C PHE A 184 -5.54 -20.47 18.51
N PRO A 185 -4.61 -19.49 18.51
CA PRO A 185 -4.75 -18.26 19.27
C PRO A 185 -6.04 -17.50 18.94
N ARG A 186 -6.64 -16.87 19.96
CA ARG A 186 -7.87 -16.07 19.80
C ARG A 186 -7.77 -15.01 18.69
N ALA A 187 -6.61 -14.39 18.53
CA ALA A 187 -6.36 -13.37 17.50
C ALA A 187 -6.50 -13.91 16.06
N LEU A 188 -6.24 -15.21 15.85
CA LEU A 188 -6.30 -15.86 14.54
C LEU A 188 -7.67 -16.47 14.23
N MET A 189 -8.59 -16.54 15.19
CA MET A 189 -9.86 -17.27 15.03
C MET A 189 -10.74 -16.75 13.89
N LYS A 190 -10.68 -15.44 13.60
CA LYS A 190 -11.37 -14.88 12.42
C LYS A 190 -10.81 -15.46 11.13
N LYS A 191 -9.48 -15.54 11.02
CA LYS A 191 -8.77 -16.11 9.86
C LYS A 191 -9.05 -17.61 9.71
N VAL A 192 -9.01 -18.35 10.82
CA VAL A 192 -9.36 -19.78 10.88
C VAL A 192 -10.77 -20.02 10.32
N PHE A 193 -11.76 -19.26 10.80
CA PHE A 193 -13.14 -19.37 10.31
C PHE A 193 -13.25 -19.10 8.81
N THR A 194 -12.59 -18.05 8.31
CA THR A 194 -12.58 -17.70 6.89
C THR A 194 -11.96 -18.80 6.03
N LEU A 195 -10.85 -19.41 6.47
CA LEU A 195 -10.18 -20.49 5.75
C LEU A 195 -11.08 -21.73 5.64
N ILE A 196 -11.72 -22.14 6.74
CA ILE A 196 -12.63 -23.29 6.73
C ILE A 196 -13.84 -22.98 5.83
N SER A 197 -14.43 -21.80 5.97
CA SER A 197 -15.59 -21.40 5.14
C SER A 197 -15.29 -21.42 3.64
N ARG A 198 -14.04 -21.13 3.25
CA ARG A 198 -13.62 -21.07 1.85
C ARG A 198 -13.15 -22.41 1.29
N TYR A 199 -12.50 -23.24 2.10
CA TYR A 199 -11.78 -24.43 1.63
C TYR A 199 -12.17 -25.75 2.30
N GLY A 200 -12.91 -25.70 3.40
CA GLY A 200 -13.21 -26.88 4.24
C GLY A 200 -14.37 -27.74 3.77
N ASN A 201 -14.84 -27.62 2.53
CA ASN A 201 -16.04 -28.32 2.03
C ASN A 201 -17.21 -28.26 3.06
N VAL A 202 -17.57 -27.02 3.44
CA VAL A 202 -18.57 -26.72 4.46
C VAL A 202 -19.97 -27.16 4.05
#